data_AF-A0A847LKF3-F1
#
_entry.id   AF-A0A847LKF3-F1
#
_cell.length_a   1.000
_cell.length_b   1.000
_cell.length_c   1.000
_cell.angle_alpha   90.00
_cell.angle_beta   90.00
_cell.angle_gamma   90.00
#
_symmetry.space_group_name_H-M   'P 1'
#
loop_
_entity.id
_entity.type
_entity.pdbx_description
1 polymer ?
#
loop_
_entity_poly.entity_id
_entity_poly.type
_entity_poly.pdbx_seq_one_letter_code
_entity_poly.pdbx_strand_id
1 'polypeptide(L)'
;MRKPTLVALVVVLFFGATSLLSARPGDDPNAAVRYLLAIGHLPAVSDKVLDDLGQLETFADLAKVSQEGAAFLRNEKFATAMRLLQLGAACPQCNFTPDDTWSLEDPVPPYRRIRQLARLARIYAWDREKAGKPDEAFALLTSVFMLGQHLEDQGLLISVMIGVACRKIAVNALIEFRTRHPEPQWRQKLVTFFQRVPKPAVNIRASLEYERKGMANILKQAKTDHRLFGLMEIPVPENAKGAKAPPAPAPAPAPDKECRAGQRVLLGALEMLAMDYTMPLPATISADLPAALLQLGYLRKPVTCPSGGELKISLNDKGEPAVECLLHGTIDTPSASAAQDAEKAREAAVAWFGKLADTPEYDRLVAECLKFYDDLLAIDLASPTGPATHDALWKKIEAADNPFASAVIPNHRKAWEEGIKLEELIRQVQQ
;
A
#
# COMPACT_ATOMS: atom_id res chain seq x y z
N MET A 1 60.06 -9.75 6.83
CA MET A 1 59.31 -8.99 7.85
C MET A 1 57.83 -9.31 7.70
N ARG A 2 57.17 -9.72 8.80
CA ARG A 2 55.75 -10.13 8.86
C ARG A 2 54.82 -8.91 8.73
N LYS A 3 53.71 -9.03 7.99
CA LYS A 3 52.46 -8.32 8.29
C LYS A 3 51.23 -9.21 8.05
N PRO A 4 50.47 -9.56 9.10
CA PRO A 4 49.18 -10.24 9.02
C PRO A 4 48.05 -9.19 9.06
N THR A 5 47.21 -9.10 8.02
CA THR A 5 46.07 -8.16 8.03
C THR A 5 44.92 -8.56 7.11
N LEU A 6 44.61 -9.87 7.01
CA LEU A 6 43.43 -10.31 6.24
C LEU A 6 42.38 -11.09 7.04
N VAL A 7 42.63 -11.38 8.33
CA VAL A 7 41.72 -12.19 9.15
C VAL A 7 40.74 -11.34 9.97
N ALA A 8 40.99 -10.05 10.16
CA ALA A 8 40.13 -9.18 10.97
C ALA A 8 38.84 -8.72 10.28
N LEU A 9 38.79 -8.67 8.94
CA LEU A 9 37.62 -8.15 8.20
C LEU A 9 36.47 -9.17 8.09
N VAL A 10 36.79 -10.47 8.08
CA VAL A 10 35.79 -11.54 7.97
C VAL A 10 35.09 -11.80 9.32
N VAL A 11 35.76 -11.50 10.44
CA VAL A 11 35.19 -11.68 11.79
C VAL A 11 34.18 -10.58 12.13
N VAL A 12 34.36 -9.34 11.66
CA VAL A 12 33.42 -8.24 11.92
C VAL A 12 32.08 -8.43 11.19
N LEU A 13 32.08 -9.07 10.02
CA LEU A 13 30.84 -9.41 9.30
C LEU A 13 30.06 -10.56 9.97
N PHE A 14 30.76 -11.51 10.62
CA PHE A 14 30.09 -12.57 11.37
C PHE A 14 29.53 -12.11 12.73
N PHE A 15 30.19 -11.16 13.41
CA PHE A 15 29.68 -10.61 14.67
C PHE A 15 28.51 -9.62 14.49
N GLY A 16 28.39 -8.95 13.34
CA GLY A 16 27.25 -8.09 13.01
C GLY A 16 25.93 -8.85 12.79
N ALA A 17 26.00 -10.11 12.37
CA ALA A 17 24.81 -10.97 12.24
C ALA A 17 24.33 -11.52 13.60
N THR A 18 25.24 -11.73 14.56
CA THR A 18 24.88 -12.23 15.90
C THR A 18 24.32 -11.16 16.84
N SER A 19 24.64 -9.88 16.62
CA SER A 19 24.06 -8.76 17.40
C SER A 19 22.61 -8.43 17.00
N LEU A 20 22.19 -8.74 15.77
CA LEU A 20 20.77 -8.66 15.37
C LEU A 20 19.90 -9.73 16.05
N LEU A 21 20.50 -10.82 16.53
CA LEU A 21 19.81 -11.89 17.27
C LEU A 21 19.68 -11.61 18.79
N SER A 22 20.28 -10.51 19.28
CA SER A 22 20.24 -10.13 20.70
C SER A 22 19.38 -8.89 20.98
N ALA A 23 18.59 -8.42 20.02
CA ALA A 23 17.55 -7.43 20.30
C ALA A 23 16.48 -8.07 21.19
N ARG A 24 16.70 -8.02 22.51
CA ARG A 24 15.67 -8.33 23.49
C ARG A 24 14.46 -7.44 23.18
N PRO A 25 13.23 -7.89 23.47
CA PRO A 25 12.08 -7.01 23.50
C PRO A 25 12.40 -5.87 24.49
N GLY A 26 12.69 -4.66 23.99
CA GLY A 26 13.06 -3.52 24.83
C GLY A 26 14.11 -2.56 24.27
N ASP A 27 15.11 -3.01 23.49
CA ASP A 27 16.26 -2.13 23.17
C ASP A 27 16.04 -1.25 21.92
N ASP A 28 15.24 -1.72 20.97
CA ASP A 28 14.79 -0.91 19.82
C ASP A 28 13.28 -0.69 19.93
N PRO A 29 12.79 0.55 20.11
CA PRO A 29 11.37 0.84 20.17
C PRO A 29 10.65 0.80 18.81
N ASN A 30 11.36 0.62 17.68
CA ASN A 30 10.78 0.64 16.35
C ASN A 30 10.23 -0.73 15.90
N ALA A 31 8.92 -0.78 15.60
CA ALA A 31 8.25 -1.96 15.07
C ALA A 31 8.66 -2.31 13.63
N ALA A 32 9.02 -1.33 12.81
CA ALA A 32 9.25 -1.51 11.37
C ALA A 32 10.34 -2.56 11.11
N VAL A 33 11.46 -2.49 11.84
CA VAL A 33 12.56 -3.46 11.75
C VAL A 33 12.07 -4.88 12.02
N ARG A 34 11.22 -5.07 13.03
CA ARG A 34 10.68 -6.39 13.40
C ARG A 34 9.71 -6.93 12.35
N TYR A 35 8.90 -6.06 11.75
CA TYR A 35 8.02 -6.45 10.64
C TYR A 35 8.82 -6.83 9.40
N LEU A 36 9.88 -6.08 9.05
CA LEU A 36 10.78 -6.42 7.95
C LEU A 36 11.52 -7.74 8.21
N LEU A 37 11.99 -7.97 9.44
CA LEU A 37 12.58 -9.24 9.83
C LEU A 37 11.56 -10.38 9.78
N ALA A 38 10.32 -10.17 10.21
CA ALA A 38 9.26 -11.17 10.10
C ALA A 38 9.03 -11.59 8.65
N ILE A 39 8.97 -10.62 7.73
CA ILE A 39 8.86 -10.88 6.28
C ILE A 39 10.07 -11.65 5.77
N GLY A 40 11.29 -11.22 6.14
CA GLY A 40 12.54 -11.89 5.74
C GLY A 40 12.71 -13.32 6.29
N HIS A 41 12.01 -13.65 7.38
CA HIS A 41 12.01 -15.00 7.96
C HIS A 41 10.93 -15.92 7.38
N LEU A 42 10.01 -15.42 6.54
CA LEU A 42 9.03 -16.30 5.90
C LEU A 42 9.77 -17.35 5.06
N PRO A 43 9.43 -18.66 5.18
CA PRO A 43 10.02 -19.69 4.34
C PRO A 43 9.83 -19.37 2.86
N ALA A 44 10.81 -19.73 2.03
CA ALA A 44 10.60 -19.71 0.58
C ALA A 44 9.53 -20.77 0.23
N VAL A 45 8.56 -20.38 -0.59
CA VAL A 45 7.49 -21.24 -1.09
C VAL A 45 7.01 -20.69 -2.43
N SER A 46 6.33 -21.51 -3.23
CA SER A 46 5.75 -21.06 -4.50
C SER A 46 4.67 -20.01 -4.27
N ASP A 47 4.53 -19.06 -5.20
CA ASP A 47 3.48 -18.04 -5.14
C ASP A 47 2.09 -18.68 -5.12
N LYS A 48 1.92 -19.81 -5.82
CA LYS A 48 0.69 -20.62 -5.74
C LYS A 48 0.30 -20.99 -4.31
N VAL A 49 1.23 -21.45 -3.46
CA VAL A 49 0.90 -21.80 -2.07
C VAL A 49 0.52 -20.56 -1.27
N LEU A 50 1.20 -19.44 -1.51
CA LEU A 50 0.88 -18.17 -0.84
C LEU A 50 -0.48 -17.63 -1.26
N ASP A 51 -0.85 -17.80 -2.52
CA ASP A 51 -2.16 -17.45 -3.06
C ASP A 51 -3.23 -18.38 -2.48
N ASP A 52 -3.03 -19.70 -2.54
CA ASP A 52 -3.93 -20.72 -1.97
C ASP A 52 -4.22 -20.42 -0.48
N LEU A 53 -3.19 -20.07 0.30
CA LEU A 53 -3.34 -19.65 1.70
C LEU A 53 -4.02 -18.27 1.81
N GLY A 54 -3.63 -17.32 0.97
CA GLY A 54 -4.13 -15.94 0.99
C GLY A 54 -5.63 -15.79 0.74
N GLN A 55 -6.27 -16.82 0.17
CA GLN A 55 -7.71 -16.87 -0.14
C GLN A 55 -8.56 -17.47 1.00
N LEU A 56 -7.95 -18.01 2.04
CA LEU A 56 -8.68 -18.59 3.16
C LEU A 56 -9.25 -17.47 4.01
N GLU A 57 -10.51 -17.12 3.81
CA GLU A 57 -11.16 -15.96 4.42
C GLU A 57 -11.88 -16.28 5.74
N THR A 58 -12.25 -17.54 5.97
CA THR A 58 -12.94 -17.99 7.18
C THR A 58 -12.21 -19.13 7.91
N PHE A 59 -12.52 -19.33 9.19
CA PHE A 59 -11.95 -20.45 9.97
C PHE A 59 -12.25 -21.82 9.35
N ALA A 60 -13.44 -21.98 8.76
CA ALA A 60 -13.84 -23.22 8.09
C ALA A 60 -12.93 -23.54 6.88
N ASP A 61 -12.37 -22.52 6.23
CA ASP A 61 -11.46 -22.68 5.11
C ASP A 61 -10.13 -23.34 5.51
N LEU A 62 -9.81 -23.44 6.81
CA LEU A 62 -8.63 -24.17 7.27
C LEU A 62 -8.64 -25.65 6.84
N ALA A 63 -9.82 -26.23 6.59
CA ALA A 63 -9.94 -27.58 6.03
C ALA A 63 -9.49 -27.68 4.55
N LYS A 64 -9.40 -26.54 3.83
CA LYS A 64 -8.98 -26.44 2.42
C LYS A 64 -7.47 -26.26 2.27
N VAL A 65 -6.72 -26.14 3.36
CA VAL A 65 -5.25 -25.99 3.32
C VAL A 65 -4.64 -27.21 2.65
N SER A 66 -3.91 -26.98 1.56
CA SER A 66 -3.18 -28.03 0.85
C SER A 66 -2.08 -28.66 1.72
N GLN A 67 -1.61 -29.85 1.35
CA GLN A 67 -0.51 -30.50 2.06
C GLN A 67 0.76 -29.62 2.10
N GLU A 68 1.07 -28.95 0.99
CA GLU A 68 2.19 -28.00 0.90
C GLU A 68 1.97 -26.77 1.80
N GLY A 69 0.76 -26.20 1.79
CA GLY A 69 0.41 -25.10 2.70
C GLY A 69 0.53 -25.49 4.17
N ALA A 70 0.09 -26.69 4.53
CA ALA A 70 0.24 -27.22 5.89
C ALA A 70 1.71 -27.48 6.27
N ALA A 71 2.55 -27.88 5.30
CA ALA A 71 3.99 -28.02 5.53
C ALA A 71 4.66 -26.65 5.72
N PHE A 72 4.25 -25.65 4.93
CA PHE A 72 4.70 -24.27 5.05
C PHE A 72 4.37 -23.67 6.44
N LEU A 73 3.12 -23.81 6.91
CA LEU A 73 2.68 -23.31 8.21
C LEU A 73 3.37 -23.98 9.40
N ARG A 74 3.83 -25.23 9.24
CA ARG A 74 4.56 -26.00 10.27
C ARG A 74 6.06 -25.75 10.26
N ASN A 75 6.58 -24.97 9.32
CA ASN A 75 8.00 -24.65 9.25
C ASN A 75 8.43 -23.80 10.47
N GLU A 76 9.57 -24.13 11.09
CA GLU A 76 10.07 -23.40 12.26
C GLU A 76 10.31 -21.91 11.96
N LYS A 77 10.80 -21.57 10.76
CA LYS A 77 10.99 -20.17 10.36
C LYS A 77 9.67 -19.41 10.29
N PHE A 78 8.58 -20.08 9.94
CA PHE A 78 7.25 -19.47 9.95
C PHE A 78 6.82 -19.11 11.38
N ALA A 79 7.03 -20.01 12.34
CA ALA A 79 6.80 -19.70 13.75
C ALA A 79 7.69 -18.55 14.25
N THR A 80 8.95 -18.48 13.82
CA THR A 80 9.85 -17.34 14.10
C THR A 80 9.30 -16.03 13.52
N ALA A 81 8.80 -16.04 12.28
CA ALA A 81 8.18 -14.86 11.66
C ALA A 81 6.95 -14.38 12.46
N MET A 82 6.09 -15.29 12.92
CA MET A 82 4.93 -14.95 13.76
C MET A 82 5.36 -14.35 15.11
N ARG A 83 6.42 -14.87 15.71
CA ARG A 83 7.00 -14.28 16.93
C ARG A 83 7.54 -12.88 16.68
N LEU A 84 8.24 -12.65 15.57
CA LEU A 84 8.75 -11.32 15.19
C LEU A 84 7.61 -10.32 14.94
N LEU A 85 6.52 -10.76 14.32
CA LEU A 85 5.29 -9.98 14.17
C LEU A 85 4.73 -9.56 15.55
N GLN A 86 4.60 -10.49 16.50
CA GLN A 86 4.13 -10.18 17.86
C GLN A 86 5.07 -9.21 18.58
N LEU A 87 6.39 -9.38 18.43
CA LEU A 87 7.37 -8.46 18.99
C LEU A 87 7.26 -7.05 18.37
N GLY A 88 7.01 -6.96 17.06
CA GLY A 88 6.75 -5.69 16.37
C GLY A 88 5.47 -5.03 16.88
N ALA A 89 4.39 -5.80 17.03
CA ALA A 89 3.11 -5.32 17.57
C ALA A 89 3.19 -4.83 19.02
N ALA A 90 4.15 -5.32 19.80
CA ALA A 90 4.39 -4.87 21.17
C ALA A 90 5.23 -3.58 21.27
N CYS A 91 5.80 -3.11 20.15
CA CYS A 91 6.58 -1.88 20.14
C CYS A 91 5.67 -0.65 20.24
N PRO A 92 6.11 0.44 20.90
CA PRO A 92 5.30 1.65 21.06
C PRO A 92 5.23 2.52 19.81
N GLN A 93 6.14 2.34 18.86
CA GLN A 93 6.20 3.12 17.62
C GLN A 93 6.59 2.25 16.44
N CYS A 94 6.22 2.68 15.25
CA CYS A 94 6.66 2.11 13.99
C CYS A 94 7.17 3.27 13.15
N ASN A 95 8.33 3.12 12.51
CA ASN A 95 8.82 4.08 11.54
C ASN A 95 9.65 3.37 10.47
N PHE A 96 9.17 3.36 9.23
CA PHE A 96 9.91 2.84 8.08
C PHE A 96 10.88 3.89 7.51
N THR A 97 10.67 5.18 7.80
CA THR A 97 11.46 6.34 7.34
C THR A 97 11.94 7.19 8.54
N PRO A 98 13.09 6.87 9.14
CA PRO A 98 13.47 7.35 10.47
C PRO A 98 13.76 8.85 10.60
N ASP A 99 14.00 9.57 9.50
CA ASP A 99 14.50 10.95 9.54
C ASP A 99 13.43 12.03 9.36
N ASP A 100 12.15 11.66 9.20
CA ASP A 100 11.03 12.61 9.11
C ASP A 100 11.14 13.62 7.94
N THR A 101 12.17 13.50 7.11
CA THR A 101 12.46 14.45 6.02
C THR A 101 11.64 14.13 4.78
N TRP A 102 11.25 12.87 4.63
CA TRP A 102 10.49 12.29 3.52
C TRP A 102 11.02 12.74 2.16
N SER A 103 11.94 11.95 1.62
CA SER A 103 12.43 12.05 0.26
C SER A 103 11.62 11.14 -0.67
N LEU A 104 11.51 11.51 -1.95
CA LEU A 104 11.02 10.59 -3.00
C LEU A 104 11.90 9.34 -3.15
N GLU A 105 13.14 9.42 -2.65
CA GLU A 105 14.11 8.33 -2.68
C GLU A 105 14.01 7.42 -1.44
N ASP A 106 13.19 7.79 -0.46
CA ASP A 106 13.04 7.00 0.75
C ASP A 106 12.41 5.62 0.46
N PRO A 107 12.86 4.57 1.16
CA PRO A 107 12.33 3.24 0.95
C PRO A 107 10.86 3.18 1.37
N VAL A 108 10.01 2.79 0.41
CA VAL A 108 8.60 2.51 0.68
C VAL A 108 8.47 1.15 1.36
N PRO A 109 7.59 1.00 2.39
CA PRO A 109 7.33 -0.29 3.00
C PRO A 109 6.91 -1.35 1.96
N PRO A 110 7.30 -2.62 2.11
CA PRO A 110 6.91 -3.69 1.19
C PRO A 110 5.43 -4.08 1.39
N TYR A 111 4.49 -3.19 1.06
CA TYR A 111 3.07 -3.29 1.38
C TYR A 111 2.41 -4.62 1.00
N ARG A 112 2.77 -5.17 -0.17
CA ARG A 112 2.27 -6.48 -0.60
C ARG A 112 2.68 -7.59 0.38
N ARG A 113 3.95 -7.61 0.79
CA ARG A 113 4.47 -8.61 1.74
C ARG A 113 3.91 -8.39 3.15
N ILE A 114 3.67 -7.14 3.55
CA ILE A 114 3.02 -6.81 4.81
C ILE A 114 1.59 -7.35 4.88
N ARG A 115 0.79 -7.12 3.83
CA ARG A 115 -0.58 -7.66 3.76
C ARG A 115 -0.59 -9.19 3.69
N GLN A 116 0.37 -9.78 2.99
CA GLN A 116 0.57 -11.23 2.97
C GLN A 116 0.91 -11.77 4.36
N LEU A 117 1.79 -11.12 5.12
CA LEU A 117 2.11 -11.47 6.51
C LEU A 117 0.84 -11.47 7.39
N ALA A 118 -0.02 -10.45 7.24
CA ALA A 118 -1.30 -10.37 7.96
C ALA A 118 -2.23 -11.56 7.65
N ARG A 119 -2.38 -11.92 6.36
CA ARG A 119 -3.19 -13.08 5.92
C ARG A 119 -2.64 -14.39 6.47
N LEU A 120 -1.33 -14.60 6.39
CA LEU A 120 -0.67 -15.79 6.90
C LEU A 120 -0.79 -15.91 8.43
N ALA A 121 -0.66 -14.80 9.15
CA ALA A 121 -0.83 -14.75 10.60
C ALA A 121 -2.25 -15.09 11.04
N ARG A 122 -3.28 -14.65 10.30
CA ARG A 122 -4.68 -15.07 10.53
C ARG A 122 -4.82 -16.59 10.45
N ILE A 123 -4.31 -17.21 9.40
CA ILE A 123 -4.42 -18.66 9.19
C ILE A 123 -3.69 -19.42 10.30
N TYR A 124 -2.50 -18.94 10.69
CA TYR A 124 -1.77 -19.53 11.80
C TYR A 124 -2.49 -19.38 13.13
N ALA A 125 -3.17 -18.26 13.37
CA ALA A 125 -4.01 -18.09 14.54
C ALA A 125 -5.13 -19.14 14.59
N TRP A 126 -5.80 -19.40 13.46
CA TRP A 126 -6.81 -20.46 13.37
C TRP A 126 -6.23 -21.85 13.62
N ASP A 127 -5.02 -22.14 13.12
CA ASP A 127 -4.32 -23.39 13.42
C ASP A 127 -4.00 -23.54 14.91
N ARG A 128 -3.56 -22.45 15.58
CA ARG A 128 -3.37 -22.43 17.05
C ARG A 128 -4.68 -22.64 17.81
N GLU A 129 -5.76 -21.98 17.39
CA GLU A 129 -7.10 -22.14 17.96
C GLU A 129 -7.55 -23.60 17.87
N LYS A 130 -7.46 -24.21 16.67
CA LYS A 130 -7.78 -25.62 16.43
C LYS A 130 -6.92 -26.58 17.26
N ALA A 131 -5.68 -26.22 17.56
CA ALA A 131 -4.77 -26.97 18.43
C ALA A 131 -5.06 -26.78 19.94
N GLY A 132 -6.17 -26.14 20.31
CA GLY A 132 -6.54 -25.91 21.70
C GLY A 132 -5.74 -24.79 22.36
N LYS A 133 -5.18 -23.86 21.57
CA LYS A 133 -4.37 -22.73 22.05
C LYS A 133 -5.03 -21.38 21.72
N PRO A 134 -6.23 -21.09 22.25
CA PRO A 134 -6.98 -19.89 21.92
C PRO A 134 -6.28 -18.60 22.38
N ASP A 135 -5.48 -18.63 23.44
CA ASP A 135 -4.69 -17.46 23.88
C ASP A 135 -3.63 -17.06 22.85
N GLU A 136 -2.93 -18.05 22.27
CA GLU A 136 -1.94 -17.80 21.22
C GLU A 136 -2.61 -17.24 19.97
N ALA A 137 -3.78 -17.79 19.59
CA ALA A 137 -4.57 -17.30 18.46
C ALA A 137 -5.00 -15.84 18.68
N PHE A 138 -5.58 -15.53 19.83
CA PHE A 138 -6.01 -14.19 20.19
C PHE A 138 -4.85 -13.18 20.18
N ALA A 139 -3.72 -13.54 20.79
CA ALA A 139 -2.51 -12.71 20.81
C ALA A 139 -1.99 -12.42 19.39
N LEU A 140 -2.07 -13.39 18.48
CA LEU A 140 -1.62 -13.21 17.10
C LEU A 140 -2.58 -12.32 16.30
N LEU A 141 -3.90 -12.53 16.42
CA LEU A 141 -4.89 -11.70 15.73
C LEU A 141 -4.83 -10.24 16.20
N THR A 142 -4.68 -10.01 17.50
CA THR A 142 -4.47 -8.64 18.03
C THR A 142 -3.13 -8.05 17.57
N SER A 143 -2.09 -8.86 17.37
CA SER A 143 -0.82 -8.41 16.78
C SER A 143 -0.98 -7.99 15.31
N VAL A 144 -1.79 -8.70 14.52
CA VAL A 144 -2.12 -8.30 13.13
C VAL A 144 -2.87 -6.98 13.12
N PHE A 145 -3.79 -6.77 14.08
CA PHE A 145 -4.47 -5.49 14.22
C PHE A 145 -3.48 -4.35 14.52
N MET A 146 -2.54 -4.56 15.45
CA MET A 146 -1.52 -3.57 15.79
C MET A 146 -0.54 -3.32 14.64
N LEU A 147 -0.19 -4.34 13.84
CA LEU A 147 0.55 -4.14 12.58
C LEU A 147 -0.17 -3.14 11.68
N GLY A 148 -1.48 -3.29 11.49
CA GLY A 148 -2.23 -2.34 10.68
C GLY A 148 -2.27 -0.93 11.28
N GLN A 149 -2.44 -0.80 12.59
CA GLN A 149 -2.36 0.50 13.29
C GLN A 149 -1.01 1.18 13.06
N HIS A 150 0.08 0.44 13.23
CA HIS A 150 1.45 0.94 13.03
C HIS A 150 1.73 1.43 11.61
N LEU A 151 1.05 0.87 10.61
CA LEU A 151 1.17 1.34 9.22
C LEU A 151 0.41 2.64 9.00
N GLU A 152 -0.78 2.77 9.59
CA GLU A 152 -1.56 4.01 9.52
C GLU A 152 -0.80 5.19 10.12
N ASP A 153 -0.08 4.96 11.22
CA ASP A 153 0.72 5.97 11.89
C ASP A 153 1.92 6.47 11.05
N GLN A 154 2.27 5.79 9.94
CA GLN A 154 3.28 6.30 8.97
C GLN A 154 2.76 7.47 8.11
N GLY A 155 1.45 7.68 8.08
CA GLY A 155 0.84 8.86 7.47
C GLY A 155 0.77 8.91 5.94
N LEU A 156 1.42 8.03 5.17
CA LEU A 156 1.12 7.94 3.73
C LEU A 156 -0.26 7.32 3.48
N LEU A 157 -1.05 7.85 2.54
CA LEU A 157 -2.39 7.32 2.25
C LEU A 157 -2.35 5.82 1.90
N ILE A 158 -1.35 5.38 1.14
CA ILE A 158 -1.18 3.96 0.83
C ILE A 158 -0.88 3.12 2.08
N SER A 159 -0.09 3.64 3.04
CA SER A 159 0.13 2.96 4.32
C SER A 159 -1.17 2.84 5.11
N VAL A 160 -1.99 3.88 5.10
CA VAL A 160 -3.31 3.89 5.76
C VAL A 160 -4.23 2.84 5.15
N MET A 161 -4.35 2.81 3.82
CA MET A 161 -5.17 1.83 3.10
C MET A 161 -4.77 0.39 3.41
N ILE A 162 -3.46 0.11 3.44
CA ILE A 162 -2.93 -1.22 3.75
C ILE A 162 -3.11 -1.54 5.24
N GLY A 163 -2.94 -0.57 6.13
CA GLY A 163 -3.18 -0.71 7.56
C GLY A 163 -4.63 -1.09 7.87
N VAL A 164 -5.58 -0.37 7.26
CA VAL A 164 -7.01 -0.69 7.34
C VAL A 164 -7.30 -2.09 6.83
N ALA A 165 -6.71 -2.50 5.69
CA ALA A 165 -6.88 -3.85 5.18
C ALA A 165 -6.37 -4.92 6.16
N CYS A 166 -5.20 -4.71 6.79
CA CYS A 166 -4.65 -5.62 7.80
C CYS A 166 -5.55 -5.70 9.04
N ARG A 167 -6.10 -4.57 9.49
CA ARG A 167 -7.02 -4.55 10.63
C ARG A 167 -8.35 -5.22 10.33
N LYS A 168 -8.91 -5.06 9.12
CA LYS A 168 -10.11 -5.79 8.70
C LYS A 168 -9.89 -7.30 8.66
N ILE A 169 -8.73 -7.76 8.19
CA ILE A 169 -8.33 -9.18 8.26
C ILE A 169 -8.37 -9.67 9.72
N ALA A 170 -7.79 -8.92 10.65
CA ALA A 170 -7.76 -9.27 12.06
C ALA A 170 -9.15 -9.24 12.71
N VAL A 171 -9.94 -8.17 12.52
CA VAL A 171 -11.25 -8.02 13.17
C VAL A 171 -12.24 -9.06 12.67
N ASN A 172 -12.28 -9.35 11.37
CA ASN A 172 -13.14 -10.42 10.84
C ASN A 172 -12.82 -11.77 11.50
N ALA A 173 -11.53 -12.09 11.64
CA ALA A 173 -11.11 -13.31 12.32
C ALA A 173 -11.43 -13.28 13.83
N LEU A 174 -11.37 -12.11 14.48
CA LEU A 174 -11.76 -11.94 15.89
C LEU A 174 -13.28 -12.06 16.10
N ILE A 175 -14.12 -11.62 15.15
CA ILE A 175 -15.58 -11.83 15.16
C ILE A 175 -15.88 -13.33 15.16
N GLU A 176 -15.27 -14.04 14.22
CA GLU A 176 -15.37 -15.49 14.12
C GLU A 176 -14.87 -16.21 15.39
N PHE A 177 -13.70 -15.79 15.90
CA PHE A 177 -13.15 -16.29 17.16
C PHE A 177 -14.16 -16.09 18.31
N ARG A 178 -14.80 -14.93 18.40
CA ARG A 178 -15.80 -14.61 19.43
C ARG A 178 -17.05 -15.48 19.33
N THR A 179 -17.47 -15.84 18.12
CA THR A 179 -18.59 -16.78 17.90
C THR A 179 -18.27 -18.18 18.43
N ARG A 180 -17.03 -18.67 18.22
CA ARG A 180 -16.60 -20.00 18.68
C ARG A 180 -16.18 -20.04 20.15
N HIS A 181 -15.78 -18.89 20.69
CA HIS A 181 -15.39 -18.71 22.09
C HIS A 181 -16.34 -17.74 22.80
N PRO A 182 -17.58 -18.16 23.12
CA PRO A 182 -18.61 -17.31 23.73
C PRO A 182 -18.35 -16.97 25.20
N GLU A 183 -17.33 -17.54 25.83
CA GLU A 183 -17.00 -17.35 27.24
C GLU A 183 -16.77 -15.86 27.57
N PRO A 184 -17.23 -15.36 28.75
CA PRO A 184 -17.13 -13.94 29.11
C PRO A 184 -15.69 -13.37 29.09
N GLN A 185 -14.70 -14.21 29.38
CA GLN A 185 -13.29 -13.80 29.42
C GLN A 185 -12.79 -13.26 28.08
N TRP A 186 -13.24 -13.82 26.96
CA TRP A 186 -12.79 -13.41 25.62
C TRP A 186 -13.42 -12.09 25.22
N ARG A 187 -14.71 -11.91 25.55
CA ARG A 187 -15.38 -10.61 25.42
C ARG A 187 -14.64 -9.53 26.20
N GLN A 188 -14.28 -9.81 27.46
CA GLN A 188 -13.55 -8.86 28.29
C GLN A 188 -12.18 -8.51 27.69
N LYS A 189 -11.42 -9.52 27.21
CA LYS A 189 -10.14 -9.28 26.52
C LYS A 189 -10.30 -8.41 25.27
N LEU A 190 -11.31 -8.66 24.44
CA LEU A 190 -11.62 -7.85 23.25
C LEU A 190 -11.97 -6.40 23.62
N VAL A 191 -12.87 -6.22 24.59
CA VAL A 191 -13.26 -4.89 25.08
C VAL A 191 -12.04 -4.14 25.60
N THR A 192 -11.22 -4.78 26.45
CA THR A 192 -10.00 -4.17 27.00
C THR A 192 -8.98 -3.83 25.91
N PHE A 193 -8.83 -4.68 24.88
CA PHE A 193 -7.95 -4.39 23.74
C PHE A 193 -8.44 -3.17 22.95
N PHE A 194 -9.69 -3.18 22.50
CA PHE A 194 -10.25 -2.13 21.64
C PHE A 194 -10.50 -0.81 22.39
N GLN A 195 -10.58 -0.81 23.72
CA GLN A 195 -10.59 0.43 24.53
C GLN A 195 -9.31 1.27 24.36
N ARG A 196 -8.19 0.65 23.97
CA ARG A 196 -6.90 1.34 23.76
C ARG A 196 -6.71 1.83 22.34
N VAL A 197 -7.59 1.42 21.42
CA VAL A 197 -7.51 1.81 20.01
C VAL A 197 -7.99 3.26 19.86
N PRO A 198 -7.27 4.12 19.12
CA PRO A 198 -7.69 5.49 18.85
C PRO A 198 -9.10 5.55 18.26
N LYS A 199 -9.81 6.66 18.53
CA LYS A 199 -11.13 6.94 17.95
C LYS A 199 -11.06 8.27 17.19
N PRO A 200 -11.44 8.31 15.90
CA PRO A 200 -11.88 7.18 15.06
C PRO A 200 -10.79 6.11 14.88
N ALA A 201 -11.19 4.87 14.59
CA ALA A 201 -10.26 3.75 14.43
C ALA A 201 -9.10 4.08 13.49
N VAL A 202 -9.36 4.84 12.41
CA VAL A 202 -8.38 5.26 11.41
C VAL A 202 -8.07 6.74 11.55
N ASN A 203 -6.79 7.08 11.71
CA ASN A 203 -6.35 8.47 11.84
C ASN A 203 -6.04 9.12 10.49
N ILE A 204 -7.08 9.40 9.70
CA ILE A 204 -6.95 10.08 8.38
C ILE A 204 -6.26 11.44 8.53
N ARG A 205 -6.47 12.13 9.66
CA ARG A 205 -5.85 13.42 9.94
C ARG A 205 -4.33 13.30 9.98
N ALA A 206 -3.79 12.31 10.70
CA ALA A 206 -2.34 12.08 10.72
C ALA A 206 -1.79 11.81 9.31
N SER A 207 -2.57 11.14 8.46
CA SER A 207 -2.17 10.93 7.07
C SER A 207 -2.07 12.24 6.29
N LEU A 208 -3.10 13.07 6.35
CA LEU A 208 -3.10 14.39 5.72
C LEU A 208 -1.99 15.28 6.25
N GLU A 209 -1.71 15.27 7.56
CA GLU A 209 -0.61 16.05 8.18
C GLU A 209 0.76 15.58 7.66
N TYR A 210 0.96 14.26 7.57
CA TYR A 210 2.17 13.66 7.05
C TYR A 210 2.38 13.97 5.57
N GLU A 211 1.37 13.75 4.73
CA GLU A 211 1.43 14.04 3.29
C GLU A 211 1.63 15.54 3.03
N ARG A 212 0.98 16.41 3.79
CA ARG A 212 1.19 17.86 3.71
C ARG A 212 2.64 18.23 4.02
N LYS A 213 3.21 17.71 5.11
CA LYS A 213 4.61 17.95 5.50
C LYS A 213 5.56 17.41 4.43
N GLY A 214 5.34 16.18 3.98
CA GLY A 214 6.11 15.53 2.95
C GLY A 214 6.08 16.30 1.63
N MET A 215 4.89 16.72 1.18
CA MET A 215 4.74 17.50 -0.04
C MET A 215 5.44 18.86 0.04
N ALA A 216 5.33 19.55 1.19
CA ALA A 216 6.05 20.79 1.42
C ALA A 216 7.58 20.58 1.30
N ASN A 217 8.10 19.49 1.86
CA ASN A 217 9.52 19.15 1.79
C ASN A 217 9.95 18.80 0.37
N ILE A 218 9.21 17.95 -0.34
CA ILE A 218 9.51 17.59 -1.73
C ILE A 218 9.52 18.84 -2.61
N LEU A 219 8.50 19.68 -2.56
CA LEU A 219 8.43 20.90 -3.37
C LEU A 219 9.55 21.88 -2.99
N LYS A 220 9.92 21.97 -1.71
CA LYS A 220 11.08 22.78 -1.30
C LYS A 220 12.39 22.23 -1.86
N GLN A 221 12.60 20.92 -1.82
CA GLN A 221 13.80 20.28 -2.38
C GLN A 221 13.83 20.39 -3.91
N ALA A 222 12.69 20.15 -4.58
CA ALA A 222 12.54 20.23 -6.02
C ALA A 222 12.81 21.65 -6.56
N LYS A 223 12.59 22.69 -5.74
CA LYS A 223 13.01 24.08 -6.06
C LYS A 223 14.53 24.22 -6.20
N THR A 224 15.31 23.37 -5.54
CA THR A 224 16.78 23.40 -5.58
C THR A 224 17.40 22.27 -6.42
N ASP A 225 16.72 21.13 -6.51
CA ASP A 225 17.09 19.99 -7.34
C ASP A 225 15.96 19.69 -8.32
N HIS A 226 16.02 20.35 -9.47
CA HIS A 226 14.97 20.28 -10.49
C HIS A 226 14.75 18.87 -11.04
N ARG A 227 15.71 17.94 -10.87
CA ARG A 227 15.56 16.54 -11.28
C ARG A 227 14.37 15.87 -10.60
N LEU A 228 14.04 16.29 -9.38
CA LEU A 228 12.90 15.77 -8.62
C LEU A 228 11.56 16.00 -9.33
N PHE A 229 11.41 17.08 -10.12
CA PHE A 229 10.19 17.28 -10.92
C PHE A 229 9.95 16.17 -11.94
N GLY A 230 11.00 15.51 -12.44
CA GLY A 230 10.87 14.35 -13.32
C GLY A 230 10.38 13.09 -12.59
N LEU A 231 10.55 13.01 -11.26
CA LEU A 231 10.10 11.88 -10.44
C LEU A 231 8.66 12.04 -9.94
N MET A 232 8.15 13.27 -9.86
CA MET A 232 6.81 13.56 -9.33
C MET A 232 5.66 13.25 -10.31
N GLU A 233 5.95 12.88 -11.57
CA GLU A 233 4.97 12.64 -12.64
C GLU A 233 3.96 13.79 -12.87
N ILE A 234 4.31 15.02 -12.52
CA ILE A 234 3.41 16.19 -12.66
C ILE A 234 3.23 16.53 -14.15
N PRO A 235 1.99 16.66 -14.65
CA PRO A 235 1.77 17.05 -16.03
C PRO A 235 2.22 18.49 -16.27
N VAL A 236 3.08 18.68 -17.30
CA VAL A 236 3.43 20.00 -17.80
C VAL A 236 2.21 20.61 -18.52
N PRO A 237 1.80 21.85 -18.20
CA PRO A 237 0.72 22.55 -18.88
C PRO A 237 0.87 22.56 -20.41
N GLU A 238 -0.23 22.48 -21.16
CA GLU A 238 -0.15 22.39 -22.62
C GLU A 238 0.42 23.65 -23.28
N ASN A 239 0.11 24.82 -22.73
CA ASN A 239 0.64 26.12 -23.16
C ASN A 239 2.17 26.22 -23.02
N ALA A 240 2.78 25.35 -22.23
CA ALA A 240 4.21 25.31 -21.98
C ALA A 240 5.01 24.40 -22.93
N LYS A 241 4.35 23.53 -23.71
CA LYS A 241 5.00 22.55 -24.61
C LYS A 241 5.58 23.16 -25.90
N GLY A 242 5.98 24.43 -25.86
CA GLY A 242 6.40 25.22 -27.02
C GLY A 242 5.21 25.80 -27.77
N ALA A 243 5.26 27.10 -28.05
CA ALA A 243 4.19 27.84 -28.70
C ALA A 243 3.79 27.19 -30.05
N LYS A 244 2.64 26.49 -30.05
CA LYS A 244 1.88 26.15 -31.25
C LYS A 244 0.41 26.53 -31.02
N ALA A 245 0.04 27.69 -31.57
CA ALA A 245 -1.31 28.15 -31.88
C ALA A 245 -2.35 28.20 -30.71
N PRO A 246 -3.45 28.96 -30.84
CA PRO A 246 -4.47 29.09 -29.80
C PRO A 246 -5.14 27.74 -29.48
N PRO A 247 -5.85 27.61 -28.34
CA PRO A 247 -6.36 26.32 -27.87
C PRO A 247 -7.36 25.74 -28.88
N ALA A 248 -6.88 24.77 -29.65
CA ALA A 248 -7.75 23.70 -30.14
C ALA A 248 -8.28 22.94 -28.90
N PRO A 249 -9.48 22.34 -28.96
CA PRO A 249 -9.98 21.47 -27.90
C PRO A 249 -8.87 20.53 -27.46
N ALA A 250 -8.69 20.37 -26.14
CA ALA A 250 -7.61 19.60 -25.51
C ALA A 250 -7.24 18.41 -26.40
N PRO A 251 -6.03 18.38 -27.00
CA PRO A 251 -5.65 17.26 -27.84
C PRO A 251 -5.82 16.00 -27.00
N ALA A 252 -6.52 15.01 -27.57
CA ALA A 252 -6.65 13.71 -26.93
C ALA A 252 -5.27 13.28 -26.42
N PRO A 253 -5.15 12.80 -25.17
CA PRO A 253 -3.89 12.33 -24.62
C PRO A 253 -3.11 11.54 -25.66
N ALA A 254 -1.79 11.74 -25.70
CA ALA A 254 -0.92 10.95 -26.57
C ALA A 254 -1.33 9.46 -26.42
N PRO A 255 -1.63 8.75 -27.51
CA PRO A 255 -2.25 7.43 -27.45
C PRO A 255 -1.52 6.44 -26.52
N ASP A 256 -0.20 6.56 -26.42
CA ASP A 256 0.66 5.81 -25.49
C ASP A 256 0.32 6.06 -24.02
N LYS A 257 0.07 7.32 -23.61
CA LYS A 257 -0.23 7.69 -22.21
C LYS A 257 -1.59 7.15 -21.78
N GLU A 258 -2.59 7.29 -22.65
CA GLU A 258 -3.91 6.69 -22.43
C GLU A 258 -3.84 5.16 -22.41
N CYS A 259 -3.05 4.56 -23.30
CA CYS A 259 -2.85 3.12 -23.30
C CYS A 259 -2.26 2.64 -21.96
N ARG A 260 -1.21 3.30 -21.45
CA ARG A 260 -0.60 2.96 -20.16
C ARG A 260 -1.53 3.21 -18.97
N ALA A 261 -2.29 4.31 -18.98
CA ALA A 261 -3.32 4.53 -17.97
C ALA A 261 -4.33 3.39 -17.99
N GLY A 262 -4.73 2.96 -19.19
CA GLY A 262 -5.54 1.75 -19.39
C GLY A 262 -4.87 0.50 -18.83
N GLN A 263 -3.61 0.24 -19.14
CA GLN A 263 -2.86 -0.89 -18.60
C GLN A 263 -2.81 -0.87 -17.07
N ARG A 264 -2.59 0.30 -16.44
CA ARG A 264 -2.57 0.45 -14.98
C ARG A 264 -3.93 0.19 -14.37
N VAL A 265 -5.00 0.69 -14.99
CA VAL A 265 -6.38 0.41 -14.56
C VAL A 265 -6.67 -1.09 -14.67
N LEU A 266 -6.26 -1.71 -15.78
CA LEU A 266 -6.45 -3.14 -16.01
C LEU A 266 -5.63 -3.97 -15.02
N LEU A 267 -4.36 -3.61 -14.79
CA LEU A 267 -3.48 -4.25 -13.81
C LEU A 267 -4.05 -4.10 -12.39
N GLY A 268 -4.48 -2.90 -11.98
CA GLY A 268 -5.11 -2.68 -10.68
C GLY A 268 -6.42 -3.47 -10.54
N ALA A 269 -7.21 -3.58 -11.61
CA ALA A 269 -8.41 -4.41 -11.63
C ALA A 269 -8.07 -5.91 -11.50
N LEU A 270 -6.99 -6.37 -12.13
CA LEU A 270 -6.48 -7.73 -12.03
C LEU A 270 -5.89 -8.03 -10.65
N GLU A 271 -5.19 -7.08 -10.05
CA GLU A 271 -4.71 -7.19 -8.67
C GLU A 271 -5.90 -7.26 -7.72
N MET A 272 -6.93 -6.44 -7.91
CA MET A 272 -8.17 -6.51 -7.13
C MET A 272 -8.90 -7.83 -7.33
N LEU A 273 -9.01 -8.31 -8.57
CA LEU A 273 -9.57 -9.62 -8.87
C LEU A 273 -8.76 -10.74 -8.20
N ALA A 274 -7.43 -10.71 -8.27
CA ALA A 274 -6.56 -11.69 -7.61
C ALA A 274 -6.57 -11.57 -6.08
N MET A 275 -6.98 -10.41 -5.55
CA MET A 275 -7.21 -10.23 -4.12
C MET A 275 -8.53 -10.84 -3.64
N ASP A 276 -9.53 -10.91 -4.53
CA ASP A 276 -10.88 -11.40 -4.24
C ASP A 276 -11.12 -12.85 -4.71
N TYR A 277 -10.36 -13.32 -5.69
CA TYR A 277 -10.49 -14.64 -6.31
C TYR A 277 -9.19 -15.43 -6.24
N THR A 278 -9.37 -16.74 -6.17
CA THR A 278 -8.31 -17.72 -6.18
C THR A 278 -7.55 -17.77 -7.50
N MET A 279 -6.21 -17.81 -7.46
CA MET A 279 -5.37 -18.14 -8.62
C MET A 279 -5.08 -19.66 -8.64
N PRO A 280 -5.18 -20.35 -9.79
CA PRO A 280 -5.64 -19.83 -11.08
C PRO A 280 -7.13 -19.50 -11.03
N LEU A 281 -7.51 -18.42 -11.71
CA LEU A 281 -8.90 -17.98 -11.78
C LEU A 281 -9.80 -19.11 -12.32
N PRO A 282 -11.05 -19.23 -11.83
CA PRO A 282 -12.02 -20.17 -12.38
C PRO A 282 -12.07 -20.07 -13.91
N ALA A 283 -12.22 -21.20 -14.62
CA ALA A 283 -12.26 -21.23 -16.09
C ALA A 283 -13.34 -20.29 -16.66
N THR A 284 -14.43 -20.08 -15.93
CA THR A 284 -15.51 -19.14 -16.27
C THR A 284 -15.08 -17.67 -16.23
N ILE A 285 -14.03 -17.34 -15.47
CA ILE A 285 -13.42 -16.01 -15.36
C ILE A 285 -12.21 -15.91 -16.29
N SER A 286 -11.34 -16.94 -16.31
CA SER A 286 -10.08 -16.90 -17.06
C SER A 286 -10.24 -17.03 -18.58
N ALA A 287 -11.37 -17.58 -19.07
CA ALA A 287 -11.62 -17.73 -20.50
C ALA A 287 -11.84 -16.39 -21.22
N ASP A 288 -12.42 -15.40 -20.53
CA ASP A 288 -12.62 -14.05 -21.03
C ASP A 288 -12.46 -13.05 -19.88
N LEU A 289 -11.19 -12.86 -19.51
CA LEU A 289 -10.80 -12.06 -18.36
C LEU A 289 -11.25 -10.59 -18.46
N PRO A 290 -11.16 -9.91 -19.63
CA PRO A 290 -11.70 -8.57 -19.79
C PRO A 290 -13.21 -8.48 -19.53
N ALA A 291 -14.01 -9.43 -20.05
CA ALA A 291 -15.45 -9.45 -19.80
C ALA A 291 -15.77 -9.73 -18.32
N ALA A 292 -15.04 -10.64 -17.69
CA ALA A 292 -15.22 -10.97 -16.28
C ALA A 292 -14.93 -9.77 -15.36
N LEU A 293 -13.87 -8.99 -15.64
CA LEU A 293 -13.55 -7.78 -14.88
C LEU A 293 -14.67 -6.72 -14.92
N LEU A 294 -15.39 -6.63 -16.05
CA LEU A 294 -16.56 -5.76 -16.18
C LEU A 294 -17.77 -6.31 -15.41
N GLN A 295 -18.08 -7.59 -15.61
CA GLN A 295 -19.25 -8.23 -14.99
C GLN A 295 -19.16 -8.23 -13.47
N LEU A 296 -17.95 -8.40 -12.92
CA LEU A 296 -17.68 -8.40 -11.49
C LEU A 296 -17.49 -6.99 -10.91
N GLY A 297 -17.52 -5.95 -11.76
CA GLY A 297 -17.46 -4.55 -11.33
C GLY A 297 -16.07 -4.01 -10.99
N TYR A 298 -15.00 -4.75 -11.31
CA TYR A 298 -13.62 -4.24 -11.19
C TYR A 298 -13.31 -3.16 -12.22
N LEU A 299 -13.99 -3.21 -13.37
CA LEU A 299 -13.94 -2.18 -14.40
C LEU A 299 -15.35 -1.61 -14.63
N ARG A 300 -15.43 -0.30 -14.85
CA ARG A 300 -16.68 0.37 -15.23
C ARG A 300 -16.97 0.31 -16.72
N LYS A 301 -15.92 0.21 -17.55
CA LYS A 301 -15.97 0.15 -19.01
C LYS A 301 -14.79 -0.67 -19.54
N PRO A 302 -14.91 -1.29 -20.72
CA PRO A 302 -13.78 -1.96 -21.37
C PRO A 302 -12.59 -1.01 -21.49
N VAL A 303 -11.40 -1.54 -21.21
CA VAL A 303 -10.15 -0.82 -21.43
C VAL A 303 -9.61 -1.23 -22.79
N THR A 304 -9.45 -0.27 -23.69
CA THR A 304 -8.88 -0.48 -25.02
C THR A 304 -7.68 0.43 -25.23
N CYS A 305 -6.76 0.03 -26.10
CA CYS A 305 -5.71 0.94 -26.55
C CYS A 305 -6.29 1.98 -27.51
N PRO A 306 -6.08 3.29 -27.29
CA PRO A 306 -6.55 4.32 -28.21
C PRO A 306 -5.89 4.26 -29.60
N SER A 307 -4.68 3.70 -29.71
CA SER A 307 -3.99 3.46 -30.99
C SER A 307 -4.49 2.20 -31.73
N GLY A 308 -5.50 1.51 -31.20
CA GLY A 308 -5.97 0.23 -31.75
C GLY A 308 -5.07 -0.97 -31.44
N GLY A 309 -4.09 -0.81 -30.54
CA GLY A 309 -3.25 -1.92 -30.09
C GLY A 309 -4.03 -2.94 -29.25
N GLU A 310 -3.74 -4.23 -29.44
CA GLU A 310 -4.33 -5.27 -28.60
C GLU A 310 -3.69 -5.23 -27.20
N LEU A 311 -4.53 -5.29 -26.16
CA LEU A 311 -4.10 -5.46 -24.77
C LEU A 311 -4.17 -6.94 -24.41
N LYS A 312 -3.01 -7.57 -24.23
CA LYS A 312 -2.88 -8.94 -23.76
C LYS A 312 -2.75 -8.96 -22.24
N ILE A 313 -3.60 -9.75 -21.61
CA ILE A 313 -3.47 -10.08 -20.20
C ILE A 313 -2.80 -11.45 -20.10
N SER A 314 -1.75 -11.55 -19.30
CA SER A 314 -1.03 -12.78 -19.05
C SER A 314 -0.65 -12.87 -17.57
N LEU A 315 -0.05 -14.00 -17.18
CA LEU A 315 0.68 -14.12 -15.92
C LEU A 315 2.16 -14.17 -16.26
N ASN A 316 2.98 -13.39 -15.56
CA ASN A 316 4.44 -13.45 -15.74
C ASN A 316 5.01 -14.76 -15.16
N ASP A 317 6.32 -14.97 -15.27
CA ASP A 317 7.00 -16.18 -14.76
C ASP A 317 6.85 -16.39 -13.25
N LYS A 318 6.40 -15.36 -12.51
CA LYS A 318 6.10 -15.39 -11.08
C LYS A 318 4.60 -15.58 -10.80
N GLY A 319 3.80 -15.86 -11.82
CA GLY A 319 2.35 -15.99 -11.70
C GLY A 319 1.61 -14.68 -11.44
N GLU A 320 2.26 -13.53 -11.57
CA GLU A 320 1.65 -12.24 -11.31
C GLU A 320 0.94 -11.73 -12.58
N PRO A 321 -0.24 -11.09 -12.45
CA PRO A 321 -0.92 -10.51 -13.58
C PRO A 321 -0.02 -9.48 -14.28
N ALA A 322 0.10 -9.62 -15.59
CA ALA A 322 0.84 -8.73 -16.46
C ALA A 322 -0.08 -8.26 -17.58
N VAL A 323 0.01 -6.98 -17.92
CA VAL A 323 -0.72 -6.38 -19.03
C VAL A 323 0.29 -5.85 -20.03
N GLU A 324 0.21 -6.36 -21.26
CA GLU A 324 1.05 -5.95 -22.37
C GLU A 324 0.18 -5.36 -23.48
N CYS A 325 0.58 -4.20 -24.03
CA CYS A 325 0.03 -3.72 -25.29
C CYS A 325 0.99 -4.10 -26.41
N LEU A 326 0.51 -4.73 -27.48
CA LEU A 326 1.34 -5.10 -28.63
C LEU A 326 2.02 -3.90 -29.32
N LEU A 327 1.52 -2.67 -29.12
CA LEU A 327 2.12 -1.45 -29.65
C LEU A 327 3.03 -0.73 -28.66
N HIS A 328 2.73 -0.78 -27.36
CA HIS A 328 3.37 0.07 -26.34
C HIS A 328 4.17 -0.70 -25.27
N GLY A 329 4.20 -2.04 -25.33
CA GLY A 329 4.89 -2.91 -24.37
C GLY A 329 4.12 -3.06 -23.04
N THR A 330 4.84 -3.32 -21.95
CA THR A 330 4.26 -3.41 -20.59
C THR A 330 4.54 -2.14 -19.78
N ILE A 331 3.97 -2.07 -18.57
CA ILE A 331 4.25 -0.96 -17.62
C ILE A 331 5.73 -0.99 -17.17
N ASP A 332 6.27 -2.18 -16.89
CA ASP A 332 7.62 -2.35 -16.33
C ASP A 332 8.71 -2.39 -17.42
N THR A 333 8.36 -2.91 -18.58
CA THR A 333 9.18 -2.95 -19.79
C THR A 333 8.42 -2.25 -20.91
N PRO A 334 8.35 -0.91 -20.85
CA PRO A 334 7.74 -0.15 -21.93
C PRO A 334 8.49 -0.37 -23.24
N SER A 335 7.79 -0.26 -24.37
CA SER A 335 8.45 -0.24 -25.67
C SER A 335 9.53 0.84 -25.70
N ALA A 336 10.55 0.68 -26.55
CA ALA A 336 11.62 1.67 -26.66
C ALA A 336 11.09 3.08 -26.95
N SER A 337 10.04 3.20 -27.77
CA SER A 337 9.36 4.47 -28.05
C SER A 337 8.73 5.05 -26.78
N ALA A 338 8.01 4.23 -26.03
CA ALA A 338 7.31 4.69 -24.85
C ALA A 338 8.28 4.98 -23.68
N ALA A 339 9.40 4.25 -23.58
CA ALA A 339 10.49 4.56 -22.66
C ALA A 339 11.12 5.93 -22.99
N GLN A 340 11.37 6.16 -24.27
CA GLN A 340 11.87 7.44 -24.76
C GLN A 340 10.87 8.58 -24.52
N ASP A 341 9.57 8.35 -24.69
CA ASP A 341 8.55 9.37 -24.46
C ASP A 341 8.35 9.68 -22.97
N ALA A 342 8.48 8.68 -22.09
CA ALA A 342 8.52 8.91 -20.65
C ALA A 342 9.74 9.74 -20.26
N GLU A 343 10.91 9.44 -20.81
CA GLU A 343 12.12 10.21 -20.55
C GLU A 343 11.98 11.65 -21.06
N LYS A 344 11.49 11.85 -22.29
CA LYS A 344 11.19 13.19 -22.81
C LYS A 344 10.18 13.95 -21.93
N ALA A 345 9.17 13.27 -21.41
CA ALA A 345 8.19 13.88 -20.51
C ALA A 345 8.83 14.30 -19.19
N ARG A 346 9.75 13.50 -18.64
CA ARG A 346 10.55 13.84 -17.46
C ARG A 346 11.46 15.03 -17.73
N GLU A 347 12.22 15.02 -18.83
CA GLU A 347 13.07 16.13 -19.25
C GLU A 347 12.26 17.42 -19.44
N ALA A 348 11.08 17.32 -20.05
CA ALA A 348 10.17 18.46 -20.22
C ALA A 348 9.65 18.98 -18.87
N ALA A 349 9.31 18.11 -17.93
CA ALA A 349 8.91 18.49 -16.58
C ALA A 349 10.06 19.19 -15.85
N VAL A 350 11.26 18.60 -15.82
CA VAL A 350 12.46 19.20 -15.22
C VAL A 350 12.73 20.58 -15.81
N ALA A 351 12.68 20.71 -17.14
CA ALA A 351 12.96 21.97 -17.82
C ALA A 351 11.88 23.04 -17.55
N TRP A 352 10.60 22.67 -17.53
CA TRP A 352 9.52 23.62 -17.33
C TRP A 352 9.39 24.04 -15.87
N PHE A 353 9.27 23.08 -14.96
CA PHE A 353 9.15 23.35 -13.53
C PHE A 353 10.44 23.96 -12.98
N GLY A 354 11.60 23.63 -13.53
CA GLY A 354 12.86 24.29 -13.17
C GLY A 354 12.87 25.78 -13.52
N LYS A 355 12.27 26.19 -14.64
CA LYS A 355 12.08 27.62 -14.94
C LYS A 355 11.04 28.27 -14.05
N LEU A 356 9.96 27.54 -13.75
CA LEU A 356 8.91 28.03 -12.85
C LEU A 356 9.46 28.25 -11.44
N ALA A 357 10.32 27.36 -10.94
CA ALA A 357 10.89 27.37 -9.59
C ALA A 357 11.54 28.70 -9.20
N ASP A 358 12.11 29.43 -10.16
CA ASP A 358 12.76 30.72 -9.96
C ASP A 358 11.78 31.92 -9.99
N THR A 359 10.47 31.67 -10.09
CA THR A 359 9.44 32.71 -10.23
C THR A 359 8.57 32.81 -8.97
N PRO A 360 7.98 33.99 -8.67
CA PRO A 360 6.98 34.13 -7.62
C PRO A 360 5.74 33.25 -7.82
N GLU A 361 5.46 32.86 -9.06
CA GLU A 361 4.34 31.99 -9.41
C GLU A 361 4.51 30.58 -8.82
N TYR A 362 5.74 30.07 -8.73
CA TYR A 362 6.02 28.81 -8.04
C TYR A 362 5.56 28.87 -6.58
N ASP A 363 5.98 29.91 -5.86
CA ASP A 363 5.66 30.06 -4.44
C ASP A 363 4.14 30.23 -4.24
N ARG A 364 3.45 30.91 -5.16
CA ARG A 364 1.98 31.00 -5.18
C ARG A 364 1.33 29.62 -5.32
N LEU A 365 1.77 28.83 -6.31
CA LEU A 365 1.21 27.50 -6.60
C LEU A 365 1.48 26.51 -5.45
N VAL A 366 2.67 26.55 -4.86
CA VAL A 366 3.00 25.74 -3.67
C VAL A 366 2.11 26.14 -2.49
N ALA A 367 1.97 27.43 -2.21
CA ALA A 367 1.11 27.91 -1.13
C ALA A 367 -0.36 27.50 -1.31
N GLU A 368 -0.89 27.60 -2.54
CA GLU A 368 -2.23 27.14 -2.88
C GLU A 368 -2.38 25.61 -2.71
N CYS A 369 -1.40 24.82 -3.15
CA CYS A 369 -1.39 23.37 -2.95
C CYS A 369 -1.43 23.00 -1.46
N LEU A 370 -0.62 23.65 -0.63
CA LEU A 370 -0.60 23.43 0.82
C LEU A 370 -1.88 23.91 1.50
N LYS A 371 -2.50 24.98 0.98
CA LYS A 371 -3.81 25.43 1.44
C LYS A 371 -4.90 24.38 1.23
N PHE A 372 -4.87 23.62 0.12
CA PHE A 372 -5.82 22.52 -0.07
C PHE A 372 -5.66 21.42 0.98
N TYR A 373 -4.44 21.10 1.41
CA TYR A 373 -4.22 20.22 2.55
C TYR A 373 -4.77 20.81 3.86
N ASP A 374 -4.56 22.10 4.11
CA ASP A 374 -5.12 22.78 5.29
C ASP A 374 -6.66 22.76 5.29
N ASP A 375 -7.27 22.98 4.11
CA ASP A 375 -8.72 22.90 3.93
C ASP A 375 -9.23 21.46 4.15
N LEU A 376 -8.51 20.43 3.68
CA LEU A 376 -8.83 19.01 3.94
C LEU A 376 -8.72 18.68 5.44
N LEU A 377 -7.68 19.17 6.12
CA LEU A 377 -7.46 18.97 7.56
C LEU A 377 -8.50 19.68 8.44
N ALA A 378 -9.16 20.70 7.91
CA ALA A 378 -10.26 21.40 8.57
C ALA A 378 -11.60 20.67 8.45
N ILE A 379 -11.72 19.67 7.56
CA ILE A 379 -12.95 18.89 7.43
C ILE A 379 -13.06 17.93 8.61
N ASP A 380 -14.11 18.13 9.41
CA ASP A 380 -14.54 17.12 10.37
C ASP A 380 -15.26 15.98 9.63
N LEU A 381 -14.52 14.91 9.37
CA LEU A 381 -15.04 13.70 8.75
C LEU A 381 -15.98 12.92 9.69
N ALA A 382 -16.04 13.21 10.99
CA ALA A 382 -17.05 12.62 11.87
C ALA A 382 -18.40 13.34 11.76
N SER A 383 -18.44 14.55 11.19
CA SER A 383 -19.67 15.31 10.97
C SER A 383 -20.56 14.66 9.90
N PRO A 384 -21.90 14.68 10.05
CA PRO A 384 -22.84 14.26 9.01
C PRO A 384 -22.64 14.95 7.65
N THR A 385 -22.10 16.17 7.65
CA THR A 385 -21.83 16.96 6.43
C THR A 385 -20.40 16.80 5.91
N GLY A 386 -19.54 16.09 6.64
CA GLY A 386 -18.14 15.86 6.26
C GLY A 386 -17.99 15.31 4.84
N PRO A 387 -18.73 14.24 4.44
CA PRO A 387 -18.51 13.62 3.13
C PRO A 387 -18.83 14.54 1.96
N ALA A 388 -19.95 15.27 2.08
CA ALA A 388 -20.34 16.26 1.08
C ALA A 388 -19.35 17.42 0.99
N THR A 389 -18.81 17.86 2.13
CA THR A 389 -17.79 18.91 2.21
C THR A 389 -16.47 18.45 1.55
N HIS A 390 -16.04 17.22 1.81
CA HIS A 390 -14.88 16.61 1.18
C HIS A 390 -15.06 16.52 -0.34
N ASP A 391 -16.20 15.99 -0.81
CA ASP A 391 -16.49 15.89 -2.25
C ASP A 391 -16.52 17.26 -2.95
N ALA A 392 -17.06 18.27 -2.27
CA ALA A 392 -17.07 19.64 -2.79
C ALA A 392 -15.66 20.24 -2.87
N LEU A 393 -14.80 19.99 -1.87
CA LEU A 393 -13.41 20.43 -1.90
C LEU A 393 -12.61 19.67 -2.97
N TRP A 394 -12.82 18.37 -3.10
CA TRP A 394 -12.16 17.56 -4.11
C TRP A 394 -12.45 18.04 -5.53
N LYS A 395 -13.71 18.38 -5.83
CA LYS A 395 -14.06 19.02 -7.12
C LYS A 395 -13.32 20.34 -7.35
N LYS A 396 -13.03 21.11 -6.30
CA LYS A 396 -12.23 22.34 -6.43
C LYS A 396 -10.77 22.03 -6.71
N ILE A 397 -10.20 21.00 -6.08
CA ILE A 397 -8.83 20.54 -6.34
C ILE A 397 -8.70 20.07 -7.79
N GLU A 398 -9.65 19.26 -8.28
CA GLU A 398 -9.67 18.78 -9.67
C GLU A 398 -9.81 19.91 -10.69
N ALA A 399 -10.54 20.97 -10.34
CA ALA A 399 -10.76 22.13 -11.20
C ALA A 399 -9.69 23.23 -11.06
N ALA A 400 -8.74 23.08 -10.14
CA ALA A 400 -7.72 24.10 -9.89
C ALA A 400 -6.73 24.15 -11.06
N ASP A 401 -6.42 25.37 -11.52
CA ASP A 401 -5.31 25.61 -12.46
C ASP A 401 -3.96 25.60 -11.69
N ASN A 402 -3.72 24.50 -11.00
CA ASN A 402 -2.54 24.27 -10.18
C ASN A 402 -2.04 22.84 -10.43
N PRO A 403 -0.91 22.68 -11.14
CA PRO A 403 -0.41 21.36 -11.51
C PRO A 403 0.04 20.54 -10.30
N PHE A 404 0.45 21.18 -9.20
CA PHE A 404 0.78 20.47 -7.96
C PHE A 404 -0.49 19.90 -7.34
N ALA A 405 -1.52 20.72 -7.12
CA ALA A 405 -2.74 20.30 -6.44
C ALA A 405 -3.41 19.09 -7.11
N SER A 406 -3.53 19.10 -8.43
CA SER A 406 -4.20 18.04 -9.20
C SER A 406 -3.39 16.74 -9.31
N ALA A 407 -2.05 16.82 -9.28
CA ALA A 407 -1.18 15.66 -9.44
C ALA A 407 -0.80 14.99 -8.12
N VAL A 408 -0.65 15.77 -7.05
CA VAL A 408 0.07 15.33 -5.85
C VAL A 408 -0.80 15.18 -4.61
N ILE A 409 -2.00 15.75 -4.58
CA ILE A 409 -2.94 15.58 -3.47
C ILE A 409 -3.74 14.32 -3.75
N PRO A 410 -3.64 13.25 -2.94
CA PRO A 410 -4.40 12.06 -3.20
C PRO A 410 -5.82 12.16 -2.62
N ASN A 411 -6.75 11.40 -3.21
CA ASN A 411 -8.14 11.38 -2.74
C ASN A 411 -8.29 10.44 -1.53
N HIS A 412 -8.50 11.03 -0.36
CA HIS A 412 -8.60 10.29 0.92
C HIS A 412 -9.96 9.64 1.17
N ARG A 413 -10.95 9.88 0.30
CA ARG A 413 -12.33 9.43 0.49
C ARG A 413 -12.43 7.92 0.72
N LYS A 414 -11.73 7.12 -0.09
CA LYS A 414 -11.76 5.65 0.03
C LYS A 414 -11.21 5.18 1.38
N ALA A 415 -10.09 5.76 1.84
CA ALA A 415 -9.50 5.39 3.12
C ALA A 415 -10.45 5.68 4.28
N TRP A 416 -11.14 6.81 4.21
CA TRP A 416 -12.15 7.16 5.19
C TRP A 416 -13.37 6.22 5.16
N GLU A 417 -13.95 5.95 3.98
CA GLU A 417 -15.07 5.01 3.84
C GLU A 417 -14.72 3.62 4.42
N GLU A 418 -13.51 3.14 4.15
CA GLU A 418 -13.01 1.88 4.73
C GLU A 418 -12.76 1.97 6.24
N GLY A 419 -12.36 3.14 6.75
CA GLY A 419 -12.25 3.40 8.19
C GLY A 419 -13.59 3.36 8.93
N ILE A 420 -14.68 3.87 8.32
CA ILE A 420 -16.04 3.73 8.88
C ILE A 420 -16.44 2.25 8.96
N LYS A 421 -16.18 1.48 7.90
CA LYS A 421 -16.47 0.03 7.88
C LYS A 421 -15.67 -0.70 8.96
N LEU A 422 -14.41 -0.32 9.17
CA LEU A 422 -13.57 -0.88 10.23
C LEU A 422 -14.14 -0.58 11.63
N GLU A 423 -14.58 0.66 11.88
CA GLU A 423 -15.21 1.04 13.15
C GLU A 423 -16.48 0.22 13.43
N GLU A 424 -17.29 -0.06 12.39
CA GLU A 424 -18.47 -0.92 12.52
C GLU A 424 -18.09 -2.36 12.89
N LEU A 425 -17.07 -2.93 12.24
CA LEU A 425 -16.56 -4.26 12.58
C LEU A 425 -16.02 -4.32 14.01
N ILE A 426 -15.34 -3.26 14.48
CA ILE A 426 -14.86 -3.16 15.87
C ILE A 426 -16.04 -3.12 16.84
N ARG A 427 -17.12 -2.39 16.53
CA ARG A 427 -18.33 -2.39 17.35
C ARG A 427 -19.00 -3.76 17.37
N GLN A 428 -19.07 -4.44 16.23
CA GLN A 428 -19.65 -5.78 16.11
C GLN A 428 -18.91 -6.80 17.00
N VAL A 429 -17.56 -6.78 17.03
CA VAL A 429 -16.79 -7.76 17.81
C VAL A 429 -16.84 -7.51 19.33
N GLN A 430 -17.22 -6.31 19.77
CA GLN A 430 -17.39 -5.96 21.20
C GLN A 430 -18.76 -6.36 21.77
N GLN A 431 -19.76 -6.51 20.91
CA GLN A 431 -21.11 -6.97 21.27
C GLN A 431 -21.08 -8.45 21.66
#